data_AF-A0A7K0VTA8-F1
#
_entry.id   AF-A0A7K0VTA8-F1
#
_cell.length_a   1.000
_cell.length_b   1.000
_cell.length_c   1.000
_cell.angle_alpha   90.00
_cell.angle_beta   90.00
_cell.angle_gamma   90.00
#
_symmetry.space_group_name_H-M   'P 1'
#
loop_
_entity.id
_entity.type
_entity.pdbx_description
1 polymer ?
#
loop_
_entity_poly.entity_id
_entity_poly.type
_entity_poly.pdbx_seq_one_letter_code
_entity_poly.pdbx_strand_id
1 'polypeptide(L)'
;MARLIALDMPASQTFVDLVQRAWSDGNAILPIDQRLRPAGKKMLMDTMAPSEIIDASFTASTLPNGRPMQDGDALVIASSGSTGSPKGIIHTHSSLLAGAQASAARLQLTSDDHWLVCIPVSHVGGFSVIARALHTSAALTLHPAFDAVAVQEAARNGATHTSLVATALSRIDTSLFKSILLGGSSAPANLSSNVITTYGMTETGGGVVYNGQPLENVEVKIVKGEILLRCPMLMRAYCDDQTIPTEDGWYATSDMGEIDENGKLSVHGRRSDMIITGGENVWPSVVEHSMSSHPMIDQVVVRGTPDTTWGQRVVAYVVLNDSAQTSDASLLSDLRDHVKQSLPAFYAPQQIVVLAEIPRTSLGKVDLQALPSA
;
A
#
# COMPACT_ATOMS: atom_id res chain seq x y z
N MET A 1 -27.28 6.33 17.03
CA MET A 1 -25.99 7.01 16.80
C MET A 1 -25.11 6.02 16.06
N ALA A 2 -24.43 6.44 15.00
CA ALA A 2 -23.58 5.55 14.21
C ALA A 2 -22.48 4.93 15.10
N ARG A 3 -22.33 3.62 15.05
CA ARG A 3 -21.35 2.85 15.82
C ARG A 3 -20.19 2.41 14.94
N LEU A 4 -19.05 2.20 15.55
CA LEU A 4 -17.93 1.47 14.93
C LEU A 4 -18.01 -0.01 15.33
N ILE A 5 -18.14 -0.89 14.35
CA ILE A 5 -18.23 -2.35 14.54
C ILE A 5 -16.92 -2.98 14.07
N ALA A 6 -16.17 -3.59 14.98
CA ALA A 6 -14.97 -4.34 14.65
C ALA A 6 -15.33 -5.75 14.17
N LEU A 7 -14.76 -6.16 13.04
CA LEU A 7 -14.93 -7.50 12.48
C LEU A 7 -13.63 -8.28 12.68
N ASP A 8 -13.61 -9.16 13.68
CA ASP A 8 -12.47 -10.04 13.98
C ASP A 8 -12.65 -11.42 13.34
N MET A 9 -12.61 -11.43 12.02
CA MET A 9 -12.80 -12.64 11.21
C MET A 9 -12.07 -12.54 9.86
N PRO A 10 -11.75 -13.67 9.23
CA PRO A 10 -11.16 -13.69 7.89
C PRO A 10 -12.15 -13.20 6.82
N ALA A 11 -11.61 -12.78 5.68
CA ALA A 11 -12.40 -12.47 4.49
C ALA A 11 -13.20 -13.71 4.06
N SER A 12 -14.52 -13.53 3.92
CA SER A 12 -15.49 -14.57 3.59
C SER A 12 -16.79 -13.91 3.11
N GLN A 13 -17.72 -14.70 2.55
CA GLN A 13 -19.03 -14.15 2.18
C GLN A 13 -19.74 -13.54 3.41
N THR A 14 -19.68 -14.21 4.56
CA THR A 14 -20.28 -13.71 5.80
C THR A 14 -19.65 -12.39 6.26
N PHE A 15 -18.35 -12.18 6.05
CA PHE A 15 -17.72 -10.89 6.28
C PHE A 15 -18.38 -9.79 5.43
N VAL A 16 -18.60 -10.04 4.13
CA VAL A 16 -19.25 -9.07 3.23
C VAL A 16 -20.69 -8.80 3.63
N ASP A 17 -21.43 -9.84 4.01
CA ASP A 17 -22.83 -9.71 4.46
C ASP A 17 -22.91 -8.84 5.73
N LEU A 18 -21.96 -9.00 6.66
CA LEU A 18 -21.86 -8.17 7.87
C LEU A 18 -21.48 -6.73 7.55
N VAL A 19 -20.61 -6.49 6.56
CA VAL A 19 -20.30 -5.13 6.07
C VAL A 19 -21.56 -4.46 5.53
N GLN A 20 -22.30 -5.13 4.64
CA GLN A 20 -23.52 -4.58 4.05
C GLN A 20 -24.60 -4.32 5.10
N ARG A 21 -24.74 -5.22 6.08
CA ARG A 21 -25.68 -5.03 7.19
C ARG A 21 -25.29 -3.83 8.05
N ALA A 22 -24.03 -3.73 8.46
CA ALA A 22 -23.53 -2.60 9.25
C ALA A 22 -23.79 -1.27 8.52
N TRP A 23 -23.47 -1.22 7.23
CA TRP A 23 -23.72 -0.07 6.37
C TRP A 23 -25.22 0.29 6.25
N SER A 24 -26.08 -0.71 6.10
CA SER A 24 -27.55 -0.50 6.04
C SER A 24 -28.09 0.06 7.37
N ASP A 25 -27.48 -0.31 8.49
CA ASP A 25 -27.81 0.18 9.82
C ASP A 25 -27.14 1.54 10.15
N GLY A 26 -26.40 2.14 9.21
CA GLY A 26 -25.70 3.41 9.37
C GLY A 26 -24.44 3.32 10.26
N ASN A 27 -23.84 2.14 10.36
CA ASN A 27 -22.64 1.88 11.15
C ASN A 27 -21.39 1.77 10.28
N ALA A 28 -20.26 2.22 10.82
CA ALA A 28 -18.95 2.02 10.22
C ALA A 28 -18.36 0.69 10.65
N ILE A 29 -17.48 0.12 9.83
CA ILE A 29 -16.77 -1.13 10.14
C ILE A 29 -15.26 -0.93 10.31
N LEU A 30 -14.65 -1.76 11.16
CA LEU A 30 -13.21 -1.90 11.36
C LEU A 30 -12.81 -3.35 11.13
N PRO A 31 -12.28 -3.72 9.94
CA PRO A 31 -11.77 -5.06 9.72
C PRO A 31 -10.45 -5.28 10.48
N ILE A 32 -10.39 -6.34 11.30
CA ILE A 32 -9.18 -6.67 12.07
C ILE A 32 -8.30 -7.63 11.27
N ASP A 33 -7.01 -7.33 11.18
CA ASP A 33 -6.04 -8.19 10.52
C ASP A 33 -5.83 -9.47 11.33
N GLN A 34 -6.18 -10.61 10.74
CA GLN A 34 -6.13 -11.93 11.39
C GLN A 34 -4.72 -12.42 11.69
N ARG A 35 -3.70 -11.75 11.15
CA ARG A 35 -2.28 -12.07 11.40
C ARG A 35 -1.75 -11.34 12.64
N LEU A 36 -2.52 -10.41 13.21
CA LEU A 36 -2.14 -9.74 14.45
C LEU A 36 -2.15 -10.71 15.62
N ARG A 37 -1.05 -10.69 16.38
CA ARG A 37 -0.99 -11.33 17.70
C ARG A 37 -1.99 -10.66 18.66
N PRO A 38 -2.42 -11.34 19.75
CA PRO A 38 -3.37 -10.77 20.71
C PRO A 38 -3.01 -9.38 21.23
N ALA A 39 -1.72 -9.11 21.48
CA ALA A 39 -1.25 -7.79 21.90
C ALA A 39 -1.47 -6.70 20.83
N GLY A 40 -1.25 -7.05 19.55
CA GLY A 40 -1.50 -6.14 18.43
C GLY A 40 -2.98 -5.86 18.23
N LYS A 41 -3.83 -6.89 18.34
CA LYS A 41 -5.30 -6.73 18.34
C LYS A 41 -5.74 -5.83 19.49
N LYS A 42 -5.23 -6.05 20.71
CA LYS A 42 -5.55 -5.20 21.87
C LYS A 42 -5.18 -3.73 21.61
N MET A 43 -3.96 -3.46 21.15
CA MET A 43 -3.51 -2.10 20.84
C MET A 43 -4.38 -1.43 19.76
N LEU A 44 -4.79 -2.17 18.74
CA LEU A 44 -5.73 -1.69 17.73
C LEU A 44 -7.08 -1.34 18.35
N MET A 45 -7.65 -2.22 19.17
CA MET A 45 -8.94 -2.00 19.83
C MET A 45 -8.90 -0.81 20.79
N ASP A 46 -7.82 -0.66 21.56
CA ASP A 46 -7.61 0.48 22.46
C ASP A 46 -7.54 1.81 21.67
N THR A 47 -6.94 1.79 20.48
CA THR A 47 -6.74 3.00 19.66
C THR A 47 -7.98 3.39 18.86
N MET A 48 -8.68 2.40 18.28
CA MET A 48 -9.86 2.65 17.46
C MET A 48 -11.14 2.78 18.30
N ALA A 49 -11.14 2.21 19.50
CA ALA A 49 -12.26 2.18 20.44
C ALA A 49 -13.60 1.82 19.76
N PRO A 50 -13.72 0.66 19.10
CA PRO A 50 -15.00 0.25 18.51
C PRO A 50 -16.06 0.02 19.59
N SER A 51 -17.33 0.23 19.24
CA SER A 51 -18.46 0.04 20.15
C SER A 51 -18.92 -1.42 20.25
N GLU A 52 -18.52 -2.23 19.30
CA GLU A 52 -18.92 -3.62 19.16
C GLU A 52 -17.80 -4.39 18.46
N ILE A 53 -17.66 -5.67 18.79
CA ILE A 53 -16.81 -6.62 18.07
C ILE A 53 -17.64 -7.84 17.70
N ILE A 54 -17.49 -8.31 16.47
CA ILE A 54 -18.04 -9.57 15.97
C ILE A 54 -16.87 -10.46 15.62
N ASP A 55 -16.76 -11.60 16.30
CA ASP A 55 -15.68 -12.57 16.08
C ASP A 55 -16.05 -13.62 15.02
N ALA A 56 -15.10 -14.49 14.68
CA ALA A 56 -15.30 -15.57 13.71
C ALA A 56 -16.36 -16.63 14.11
N SER A 57 -16.86 -16.62 15.35
CA SER A 57 -18.03 -17.43 15.77
C SER A 57 -19.37 -16.73 15.52
N PHE A 58 -19.32 -15.52 14.93
CA PHE A 58 -20.46 -14.63 14.71
C PHE A 58 -21.10 -14.13 16.00
N THR A 59 -20.34 -14.14 17.10
CA THR A 59 -20.80 -13.62 18.39
C THR A 59 -20.51 -12.13 18.45
N ALA A 60 -21.56 -11.33 18.62
CA ALA A 60 -21.44 -9.89 18.83
C ALA A 60 -21.26 -9.58 20.32
N SER A 61 -20.23 -8.80 20.65
CA SER A 61 -19.96 -8.32 22.00
C SER A 61 -19.90 -6.79 22.01
N THR A 62 -20.73 -6.16 22.85
CA THR A 62 -20.67 -4.71 23.06
C THR A 62 -19.47 -4.34 23.92
N LEU A 63 -18.76 -3.28 23.53
CA LEU A 63 -17.56 -2.81 24.21
C LEU A 63 -17.83 -1.50 24.95
N PRO A 64 -17.26 -1.31 26.15
CA PRO A 64 -17.38 -0.06 26.88
C PRO A 64 -16.59 1.05 26.19
N ASN A 65 -17.06 2.30 26.31
CA ASN A 65 -16.38 3.50 25.79
C ASN A 65 -16.12 3.49 24.28
N GLY A 66 -17.01 2.86 23.51
CA GLY A 66 -16.98 2.92 22.07
C GLY A 66 -17.05 4.35 21.55
N ARG A 67 -16.15 4.69 20.61
CA ARG A 67 -16.16 5.99 19.96
C ARG A 67 -17.45 6.19 19.15
N PRO A 68 -18.07 7.38 19.25
CA PRO A 68 -19.13 7.75 18.32
C PRO A 68 -18.61 7.94 16.89
N MET A 69 -19.31 7.36 15.92
CA MET A 69 -19.08 7.64 14.51
C MET A 69 -19.99 8.77 14.02
N GLN A 70 -19.59 9.45 12.95
CA GLN A 70 -20.45 10.44 12.29
C GLN A 70 -21.37 9.76 11.28
N ASP A 71 -22.50 10.41 10.98
CA ASP A 71 -23.36 9.95 9.90
C ASP A 71 -22.60 9.93 8.57
N GLY A 72 -22.74 8.85 7.81
CA GLY A 72 -22.00 8.62 6.58
C GLY A 72 -20.60 8.01 6.74
N ASP A 73 -20.06 7.85 7.96
CA ASP A 73 -18.84 7.07 8.19
C ASP A 73 -19.09 5.59 7.84
N ALA A 74 -18.21 5.00 7.05
CA ALA A 74 -18.39 3.66 6.49
C ALA A 74 -17.31 2.66 6.90
N LEU A 75 -16.06 3.13 7.00
CA LEU A 75 -14.90 2.26 7.14
C LEU A 75 -13.81 2.94 7.95
N VAL A 76 -13.23 2.19 8.88
CA VAL A 76 -11.98 2.55 9.55
C VAL A 76 -10.91 1.53 9.17
N ILE A 77 -9.83 2.00 8.54
CA ILE A 77 -8.65 1.18 8.25
C ILE A 77 -7.50 1.59 9.15
N ALA A 78 -6.83 0.61 9.73
CA ALA A 78 -5.60 0.84 10.47
C ALA A 78 -4.41 0.98 9.52
N SER A 79 -3.60 2.00 9.75
CA SER A 79 -2.30 2.19 9.10
C SER A 79 -1.18 2.13 10.13
N SER A 80 -0.03 1.58 9.74
CA SER A 80 1.19 1.65 10.54
C SER A 80 1.64 3.11 10.60
N GLY A 81 1.42 3.79 11.72
CA GLY A 81 1.94 5.14 11.93
C GLY A 81 3.46 5.14 11.96
N SER A 82 4.09 6.24 11.51
CA SER A 82 5.54 6.46 11.63
C SER A 82 6.05 6.43 13.07
N THR A 83 5.16 6.55 14.05
CA THR A 83 5.43 6.56 15.49
C THR A 83 5.32 5.18 16.16
N GLY A 84 4.98 4.12 15.42
CA GLY A 84 4.83 2.75 15.93
C GLY A 84 3.44 2.39 16.48
N SER A 85 2.59 3.38 16.80
CA SER A 85 1.18 3.15 17.14
C SER A 85 0.29 3.16 15.88
N PRO A 86 -0.74 2.29 15.79
CA PRO A 86 -1.63 2.25 14.63
C PRO A 86 -2.44 3.55 14.55
N LYS A 87 -2.55 4.14 13.36
CA LYS A 87 -3.47 5.25 13.09
C LYS A 87 -4.75 4.71 12.47
N GLY A 88 -5.91 5.18 12.92
CA GLY A 88 -7.19 4.84 12.32
C GLY A 88 -7.57 5.89 11.32
N ILE A 89 -7.93 5.47 10.11
CA ILE A 89 -8.28 6.36 9.00
C ILE A 89 -9.75 6.11 8.67
N ILE A 90 -10.57 7.15 8.80
CA ILE A 90 -12.02 7.08 8.66
C ILE A 90 -12.39 7.46 7.23
N HIS A 91 -13.00 6.55 6.50
CA HIS A 91 -13.62 6.78 5.20
C HIS A 91 -15.14 6.84 5.33
N THR A 92 -15.74 7.73 4.54
CA THR A 92 -17.19 7.83 4.39
C THR A 92 -17.68 6.95 3.25
N HIS A 93 -18.99 6.67 3.24
CA HIS A 93 -19.68 6.04 2.11
C HIS A 93 -19.39 6.76 0.79
N SER A 94 -19.42 8.10 0.80
CA SER A 94 -19.15 8.91 -0.39
C SER A 94 -17.71 8.76 -0.88
N SER A 95 -16.72 8.73 0.02
CA SER A 95 -15.31 8.57 -0.35
C SER A 95 -15.03 7.18 -0.96
N LEU A 96 -15.63 6.13 -0.40
CA LEU A 96 -15.51 4.76 -0.93
C LEU A 96 -16.20 4.61 -2.29
N LEU A 97 -17.40 5.18 -2.42
CA LEU A 97 -18.15 5.16 -3.68
C LEU A 97 -17.39 5.91 -4.78
N ALA A 98 -16.83 7.09 -4.48
CA ALA A 98 -16.07 7.87 -5.44
C ALA A 98 -14.84 7.09 -5.94
N GLY A 99 -14.12 6.40 -5.05
CA GLY A 99 -12.98 5.55 -5.43
C GLY A 99 -13.40 4.36 -6.29
N ALA A 100 -14.51 3.70 -5.93
CA ALA A 100 -15.05 2.59 -6.71
C ALA A 100 -15.50 3.03 -8.11
N GLN A 101 -16.19 4.17 -8.22
CA GLN A 101 -16.64 4.76 -9.49
C GLN A 101 -15.47 5.14 -10.39
N ALA A 102 -14.47 5.86 -9.87
CA ALA A 102 -13.34 6.31 -10.66
C ALA A 102 -12.46 5.13 -11.14
N SER A 103 -12.32 4.10 -10.29
CA SER A 103 -11.65 2.85 -10.68
C SER A 103 -12.46 2.08 -11.73
N ALA A 104 -13.78 1.99 -11.57
CA ALA A 104 -14.67 1.33 -12.53
C ALA A 104 -14.64 2.00 -13.91
N ALA A 105 -14.69 3.34 -13.95
CA ALA A 105 -14.55 4.10 -15.20
C ALA A 105 -13.18 3.86 -15.87
N ARG A 106 -12.09 3.90 -15.10
CA ARG A 106 -10.72 3.67 -15.62
C ARG A 106 -10.53 2.28 -16.21
N LEU A 107 -11.07 1.26 -15.53
CA LEU A 107 -10.94 -0.14 -15.92
C LEU A 107 -12.08 -0.62 -16.83
N GLN A 108 -13.08 0.23 -17.10
CA GLN A 108 -14.29 -0.09 -17.86
C GLN A 108 -15.05 -1.30 -17.27
N LEU A 109 -15.15 -1.33 -15.94
CA LEU A 109 -15.79 -2.44 -15.22
C LEU A 109 -17.30 -2.48 -15.44
N THR A 110 -17.85 -3.69 -15.45
CA THR A 110 -19.27 -3.99 -15.58
C THR A 110 -19.70 -5.03 -14.55
N SER A 111 -20.99 -5.38 -14.53
CA SER A 111 -21.52 -6.48 -13.71
C SER A 111 -21.04 -7.86 -14.17
N ASP A 112 -20.53 -7.98 -15.40
CA ASP A 112 -20.02 -9.25 -15.96
C ASP A 112 -18.60 -9.57 -15.47
N ASP A 113 -17.96 -8.63 -14.77
CA ASP A 113 -16.65 -8.85 -14.19
C ASP A 113 -16.73 -9.63 -12.88
N HIS A 114 -15.57 -10.11 -12.44
CA HIS A 114 -15.43 -10.98 -11.27
C HIS A 114 -14.14 -10.62 -10.55
N TRP A 115 -14.28 -10.06 -9.36
CA TRP A 115 -13.18 -9.67 -8.49
C TRP A 115 -12.74 -10.81 -7.58
N LEU A 116 -11.43 -10.99 -7.45
CA LEU A 116 -10.81 -11.84 -6.45
C LEU A 116 -10.18 -10.99 -5.34
N VAL A 117 -10.59 -11.23 -4.10
CA VAL A 117 -9.88 -10.79 -2.90
C VAL A 117 -8.92 -11.89 -2.49
N CYS A 118 -7.62 -11.59 -2.49
CA CYS A 118 -6.58 -12.52 -2.03
C CYS A 118 -5.49 -11.83 -1.18
N ILE A 119 -5.75 -10.58 -0.80
CA ILE A 119 -4.95 -9.79 0.14
C ILE A 119 -5.86 -9.35 1.29
N PRO A 120 -5.31 -9.06 2.49
CA PRO A 120 -6.15 -8.88 3.67
C PRO A 120 -7.05 -7.64 3.57
N VAL A 121 -8.33 -7.83 3.92
CA VAL A 121 -9.39 -6.81 3.90
C VAL A 121 -9.27 -5.76 5.01
N SER A 122 -8.39 -5.97 5.98
CA SER A 122 -7.96 -4.98 6.97
C SER A 122 -7.04 -3.91 6.41
N HIS A 123 -6.63 -4.04 5.14
CA HIS A 123 -5.89 -3.02 4.41
C HIS A 123 -6.77 -2.46 3.31
N VAL A 124 -6.61 -1.17 3.03
CA VAL A 124 -7.42 -0.48 2.01
C VAL A 124 -7.31 -1.14 0.63
N GLY A 125 -6.15 -1.72 0.30
CA GLY A 125 -5.94 -2.46 -0.95
C GLY A 125 -6.90 -3.65 -1.07
N GLY A 126 -7.06 -4.44 -0.01
CA GLY A 126 -7.99 -5.58 0.00
C GLY A 126 -9.45 -5.14 0.10
N PHE A 127 -9.75 -4.17 0.97
CA PHE A 127 -11.12 -3.69 1.14
C PHE A 127 -11.68 -3.01 -0.12
N SER A 128 -10.83 -2.25 -0.84
CA SER A 128 -11.25 -1.58 -2.07
C SER A 128 -11.74 -2.54 -3.16
N VAL A 129 -11.30 -3.81 -3.15
CA VAL A 129 -11.80 -4.84 -4.07
C VAL A 129 -13.27 -5.13 -3.79
N ILE A 130 -13.64 -5.25 -2.51
CA ILE A 130 -15.03 -5.43 -2.08
C ILE A 130 -15.86 -4.20 -2.48
N ALA A 131 -15.35 -3.00 -2.21
CA ALA A 131 -16.05 -1.76 -2.55
C ALA A 131 -16.33 -1.65 -4.07
N ARG A 132 -15.38 -2.02 -4.92
CA ARG A 132 -15.55 -2.06 -6.38
C ARG A 132 -16.58 -3.10 -6.81
N ALA A 133 -16.50 -4.33 -6.29
CA ALA A 133 -17.44 -5.38 -6.64
C ALA A 133 -18.88 -5.03 -6.23
N LEU A 134 -19.07 -4.47 -5.03
CA LEU A 134 -20.37 -4.00 -4.56
C LEU A 134 -20.90 -2.85 -5.42
N HIS A 135 -20.04 -1.91 -5.82
CA HIS A 135 -20.45 -0.78 -6.66
C HIS A 135 -20.92 -1.23 -8.06
N THR A 136 -20.19 -2.15 -8.70
CA THR A 136 -20.50 -2.62 -10.06
C THR A 136 -21.45 -3.81 -10.10
N SER A 137 -21.84 -4.34 -8.93
CA SER A 137 -22.57 -5.63 -8.82
C SER A 137 -21.83 -6.79 -9.50
N ALA A 138 -20.50 -6.71 -9.56
CA ALA A 138 -19.64 -7.77 -10.10
C ALA A 138 -19.58 -8.97 -9.14
N ALA A 139 -19.31 -10.16 -9.68
CA ALA A 139 -19.07 -11.35 -8.88
C ALA A 139 -17.83 -11.17 -7.98
N LEU A 140 -17.82 -11.84 -6.83
CA LEU A 140 -16.75 -11.71 -5.84
C LEU A 140 -16.34 -13.08 -5.30
N THR A 141 -15.05 -13.42 -5.43
CA THR A 141 -14.42 -14.56 -4.74
C THR A 141 -13.52 -14.03 -3.64
N LEU A 142 -13.59 -14.64 -2.44
CA LEU A 142 -12.84 -14.21 -1.25
C LEU A 142 -11.92 -15.33 -0.77
N HIS A 143 -10.62 -15.09 -0.81
CA HIS A 143 -9.62 -15.93 -0.17
C HIS A 143 -9.14 -15.23 1.12
N PRO A 144 -9.09 -15.93 2.26
CA PRO A 144 -8.70 -15.34 3.53
C PRO A 144 -7.21 -14.95 3.58
N ALA A 145 -6.39 -15.55 2.71
CA ALA A 145 -4.98 -15.27 2.55
C ALA A 145 -4.56 -15.53 1.10
N PHE A 146 -3.39 -15.02 0.73
CA PHE A 146 -2.79 -15.28 -0.57
C PHE A 146 -2.28 -16.72 -0.65
N ASP A 147 -2.74 -17.46 -1.66
CA ASP A 147 -2.18 -18.73 -2.09
C ASP A 147 -2.10 -18.75 -3.62
N ALA A 148 -0.93 -19.02 -4.17
CA ALA A 148 -0.69 -18.89 -5.61
C ALA A 148 -1.50 -19.91 -6.43
N VAL A 149 -1.68 -21.14 -5.92
CA VAL A 149 -2.44 -22.18 -6.62
C VAL A 149 -3.91 -21.78 -6.65
N ALA A 150 -4.47 -21.43 -5.48
CA ALA A 150 -5.86 -21.02 -5.36
C ALA A 150 -6.17 -19.76 -6.19
N VAL A 151 -5.27 -18.77 -6.22
CA VAL A 151 -5.44 -17.55 -7.02
C VAL A 151 -5.55 -17.88 -8.52
N GLN A 152 -4.69 -18.77 -9.02
CA GLN A 152 -4.75 -19.18 -10.42
C GLN A 152 -5.98 -20.05 -10.72
N GLU A 153 -6.41 -20.89 -9.79
CA GLU A 153 -7.66 -21.65 -9.91
C GLU A 153 -8.87 -20.72 -9.96
N ALA A 154 -8.93 -19.71 -9.10
CA ALA A 154 -9.99 -18.70 -9.12
C ALA A 154 -10.03 -17.96 -10.46
N ALA A 155 -8.88 -17.60 -11.03
CA ALA A 155 -8.79 -16.98 -12.35
C ALA A 155 -9.33 -17.89 -13.45
N ARG A 156 -8.92 -19.18 -13.46
CA ARG A 156 -9.45 -20.18 -14.40
C ARG A 156 -10.95 -20.43 -14.24
N ASN A 157 -11.48 -20.22 -13.03
CA ASN A 157 -12.90 -20.33 -12.71
C ASN A 157 -13.69 -19.03 -12.91
N GLY A 158 -13.12 -18.03 -13.58
CA GLY A 158 -13.83 -16.84 -14.03
C GLY A 158 -13.43 -15.54 -13.34
N ALA A 159 -12.55 -15.56 -12.32
CA ALA A 159 -12.06 -14.32 -11.72
C ALA A 159 -11.24 -13.53 -12.75
N THR A 160 -11.72 -12.33 -13.08
CA THR A 160 -11.15 -11.49 -14.14
C THR A 160 -10.21 -10.43 -13.59
N HIS A 161 -10.39 -10.03 -12.34
CA HIS A 161 -9.63 -8.93 -11.74
C HIS A 161 -9.15 -9.25 -10.32
N THR A 162 -8.00 -8.71 -9.94
CA THR A 162 -7.47 -8.81 -8.57
C THR A 162 -6.61 -7.59 -8.20
N SER A 163 -6.25 -7.47 -6.93
CA SER A 163 -5.29 -6.49 -6.43
C SER A 163 -4.18 -7.18 -5.68
N LEU A 164 -2.93 -6.86 -6.00
CA LEU A 164 -1.74 -7.55 -5.52
C LEU A 164 -0.63 -6.58 -5.11
N VAL A 165 0.32 -7.12 -4.35
CA VAL A 165 1.63 -6.53 -4.08
C VAL A 165 2.70 -7.22 -4.95
N ALA A 166 3.86 -6.59 -5.13
CA ALA A 166 4.89 -7.07 -6.05
C ALA A 166 5.34 -8.53 -5.78
N THR A 167 5.44 -8.92 -4.50
CA THR A 167 5.83 -10.28 -4.10
C THR A 167 4.78 -11.35 -4.40
N ALA A 168 3.50 -10.97 -4.48
CA ALA A 168 2.42 -11.87 -4.84
C ALA A 168 2.32 -11.99 -6.37
N LEU A 169 2.55 -10.88 -7.07
CA LEU A 169 2.54 -10.83 -8.54
C LEU A 169 3.56 -11.78 -9.16
N SER A 170 4.78 -11.86 -8.60
CA SER A 170 5.84 -12.73 -9.13
C SER A 170 5.58 -14.22 -9.00
N ARG A 171 4.53 -14.61 -8.25
CA ARG A 171 4.21 -16.02 -7.93
C ARG A 171 3.06 -16.58 -8.75
N ILE A 172 2.48 -15.79 -9.66
CA ILE A 172 1.32 -16.19 -10.45
C ILE A 172 1.55 -15.91 -11.93
N ASP A 173 0.84 -16.65 -12.78
CA ASP A 173 0.66 -16.29 -14.18
C ASP A 173 -0.30 -15.10 -14.30
N THR A 174 0.24 -13.93 -14.63
CA THR A 174 -0.53 -12.69 -14.76
C THR A 174 -1.50 -12.73 -15.94
N SER A 175 -1.25 -13.54 -16.97
CA SER A 175 -2.07 -13.61 -18.18
C SER A 175 -3.48 -14.18 -17.93
N LEU A 176 -3.69 -14.84 -16.79
CA LEU A 176 -4.99 -15.38 -16.39
C LEU A 176 -6.03 -14.31 -16.03
N PHE A 177 -5.59 -13.06 -15.80
CA PHE A 177 -6.47 -11.96 -15.40
C PHE A 177 -6.64 -10.95 -16.55
N LYS A 178 -7.83 -10.35 -16.64
CA LYS A 178 -8.06 -9.17 -17.50
C LYS A 178 -7.27 -7.96 -16.99
N SER A 179 -7.23 -7.76 -15.67
CA SER A 179 -6.46 -6.66 -15.06
C SER A 179 -6.05 -6.96 -13.62
N ILE A 180 -4.83 -6.57 -13.29
CA ILE A 180 -4.26 -6.69 -11.95
C ILE A 180 -3.85 -5.29 -11.48
N LEU A 181 -4.47 -4.82 -10.40
CA LEU A 181 -4.01 -3.59 -9.76
C LEU A 181 -2.84 -3.91 -8.84
N LEU A 182 -1.67 -3.33 -9.12
CA LEU A 182 -0.45 -3.49 -8.36
C LEU A 182 -0.23 -2.24 -7.49
N GLY A 183 -0.11 -2.42 -6.18
CA GLY A 183 0.11 -1.31 -5.25
C GLY A 183 0.87 -1.71 -4.00
N GLY A 184 1.12 -0.73 -3.14
CA GLY A 184 1.71 -0.93 -1.81
C GLY A 184 3.23 -1.03 -1.76
N SER A 185 3.92 -1.07 -2.90
CA SER A 185 5.39 -1.00 -2.99
C SER A 185 5.83 -0.47 -4.36
N SER A 186 7.12 -0.20 -4.52
CA SER A 186 7.74 0.03 -5.83
C SER A 186 7.41 -1.13 -6.77
N ALA A 187 7.08 -0.79 -8.01
CA ALA A 187 6.73 -1.77 -9.03
C ALA A 187 8.00 -2.37 -9.67
N PRO A 188 8.00 -3.66 -10.03
CA PRO A 188 9.03 -4.25 -10.89
C PRO A 188 9.18 -3.49 -12.21
N ALA A 189 10.39 -3.47 -12.78
CA ALA A 189 10.67 -2.74 -14.02
C ALA A 189 9.89 -3.26 -15.24
N ASN A 190 9.69 -4.58 -15.31
CA ASN A 190 9.02 -5.25 -16.42
C ASN A 190 7.67 -5.80 -15.98
N LEU A 191 6.58 -5.15 -16.39
CA LEU A 191 5.22 -5.55 -16.08
C LEU A 191 4.48 -5.96 -17.36
N SER A 192 3.65 -7.01 -17.24
CA SER A 192 2.68 -7.37 -18.27
C SER A 192 1.68 -6.23 -18.50
N SER A 193 1.16 -6.09 -19.72
CA SER A 193 0.28 -4.98 -20.10
C SER A 193 -1.03 -4.89 -19.32
N ASN A 194 -1.46 -6.00 -18.73
CA ASN A 194 -2.65 -6.09 -17.88
C ASN A 194 -2.36 -5.79 -16.40
N VAL A 195 -1.11 -5.50 -16.03
CA VAL A 195 -0.73 -5.08 -14.68
C VAL A 195 -0.66 -3.56 -14.64
N ILE A 196 -1.47 -2.96 -13.76
CA ILE A 196 -1.66 -1.53 -13.64
C ILE A 196 -1.06 -1.09 -12.32
N THR A 197 -0.01 -0.26 -12.37
CA THR A 197 0.58 0.31 -11.15
C THR A 197 -0.37 1.33 -10.57
N THR A 198 -0.49 1.34 -9.25
CA THR A 198 -1.37 2.25 -8.52
C THR A 198 -0.57 3.03 -7.49
N TYR A 199 -0.75 4.34 -7.48
CA TYR A 199 -0.24 5.23 -6.44
C TYR A 199 -1.41 5.80 -5.63
N GLY A 200 -1.23 5.81 -4.32
CA GLY A 200 -2.19 6.23 -3.33
C GLY A 200 -1.82 5.66 -1.98
N MET A 201 -2.63 5.96 -0.98
CA MET A 201 -2.39 5.60 0.41
C MET A 201 -3.71 5.24 1.09
N THR A 202 -3.61 4.88 2.36
CA THR A 202 -4.81 4.60 3.15
C THR A 202 -5.70 5.83 3.21
N GLU A 203 -5.12 7.02 3.38
CA GLU A 203 -5.84 8.30 3.44
C GLU A 203 -6.57 8.69 2.15
N THR A 204 -6.23 8.09 1.01
CA THR A 204 -6.92 8.32 -0.28
C THR A 204 -7.91 7.20 -0.64
N GLY A 205 -8.17 6.26 0.27
CA GLY A 205 -9.05 5.13 0.00
C GLY A 205 -8.43 4.08 -0.95
N GLY A 206 -7.10 4.07 -1.07
CA GLY A 206 -6.36 3.24 -2.01
C GLY A 206 -5.78 4.02 -3.18
N GLY A 207 -5.55 3.34 -4.31
CA GLY A 207 -4.92 3.93 -5.48
C GLY A 207 -5.79 4.97 -6.17
N VAL A 208 -5.26 6.18 -6.37
CA VAL A 208 -5.91 7.32 -7.03
C VAL A 208 -5.19 7.79 -8.29
N VAL A 209 -4.02 7.22 -8.59
CA VAL A 209 -3.25 7.45 -9.82
C VAL A 209 -2.86 6.09 -10.39
N TYR A 210 -3.26 5.78 -11.63
CA TYR A 210 -3.01 4.49 -12.28
C TYR A 210 -2.05 4.66 -13.44
N ASN A 211 -0.95 3.89 -13.47
CA ASN A 211 0.13 4.03 -14.46
C ASN A 211 0.65 5.48 -14.57
N GLY A 212 0.73 6.18 -13.44
CA GLY A 212 1.11 7.59 -13.35
C GLY A 212 0.01 8.57 -13.79
N GLN A 213 -1.15 8.10 -14.24
CA GLN A 213 -2.25 8.97 -14.69
C GLN A 213 -3.35 9.07 -13.60
N PRO A 214 -3.66 10.28 -13.10
CA PRO A 214 -4.71 10.50 -12.09
C PRO A 214 -6.05 9.91 -12.52
N LEU A 215 -6.80 9.32 -11.59
CA LEU A 215 -8.18 8.87 -11.85
C LEU A 215 -9.11 10.08 -12.09
N GLU A 216 -10.34 9.80 -12.55
CA GLU A 216 -11.34 10.85 -12.71
C GLU A 216 -11.58 11.61 -11.40
N ASN A 217 -11.67 12.94 -11.47
CA ASN A 217 -11.81 13.84 -10.32
C ASN A 217 -10.64 13.78 -9.31
N VAL A 218 -9.47 13.27 -9.73
CA VAL A 218 -8.23 13.34 -8.97
C VAL A 218 -7.34 14.41 -9.57
N GLU A 219 -7.01 15.40 -8.76
CA GLU A 219 -6.04 16.44 -9.10
C GLU A 219 -4.74 16.19 -8.36
N VAL A 220 -3.63 16.39 -9.07
CA VAL A 220 -2.27 16.21 -8.55
C VAL A 220 -1.49 17.48 -8.85
N LYS A 221 -0.76 17.99 -7.85
CA LYS A 221 0.21 19.07 -8.05
C LYS A 221 1.50 18.79 -7.29
N ILE A 222 2.58 19.38 -7.75
CA ILE A 222 3.89 19.31 -7.10
C ILE A 222 4.22 20.66 -6.47
N VAL A 223 4.47 20.68 -5.16
CA VAL A 223 4.90 21.90 -4.44
C VAL A 223 6.23 21.60 -3.75
N LYS A 224 7.30 22.26 -4.21
CA LYS A 224 8.68 22.01 -3.71
C LYS A 224 9.06 20.52 -3.76
N GLY A 225 8.62 19.82 -4.81
CA GLY A 225 8.84 18.38 -5.00
C GLY A 225 7.85 17.47 -4.26
N GLU A 226 7.02 18.00 -3.34
CA GLU A 226 6.02 17.22 -2.61
C GLU A 226 4.75 17.04 -3.46
N ILE A 227 4.23 15.82 -3.49
CA ILE A 227 2.98 15.46 -4.15
C ILE A 227 1.82 15.89 -3.27
N LEU A 228 0.96 16.76 -3.81
CA LEU A 228 -0.29 17.15 -3.19
C LEU A 228 -1.45 16.57 -4.00
N LEU A 229 -2.45 16.02 -3.31
CA LEU A 229 -3.61 15.38 -3.90
C LEU A 229 -4.90 16.12 -3.51
N ARG A 230 -5.81 16.32 -4.45
CA ARG A 230 -7.18 16.75 -4.18
C ARG A 230 -8.13 15.80 -4.89
N CYS A 231 -8.96 15.11 -4.12
CA CYS A 231 -9.91 14.15 -4.68
C CYS A 231 -11.06 13.87 -3.70
N PRO A 232 -12.23 13.40 -4.21
CA PRO A 232 -13.37 13.03 -3.37
C PRO A 232 -13.13 11.75 -2.54
N MET A 233 -12.05 11.00 -2.81
CA MET A 233 -11.70 9.74 -2.13
C MET A 233 -10.93 9.95 -0.82
N LEU A 234 -10.55 11.19 -0.50
CA LEU A 234 -9.87 11.50 0.74
C LEU A 234 -10.70 11.01 1.95
N MET A 235 -9.99 10.50 2.95
CA MET A 235 -10.55 10.17 4.26
C MET A 235 -11.31 11.38 4.83
N ARG A 236 -12.18 11.16 5.81
CA ARG A 236 -12.79 12.27 6.56
C ARG A 236 -11.85 12.80 7.63
N ALA A 237 -11.28 11.90 8.42
CA ALA A 237 -10.47 12.22 9.59
C ALA A 237 -9.63 11.01 10.02
N TYR A 238 -8.64 11.29 10.85
CA TYR A 238 -8.03 10.26 11.68
C TYR A 238 -8.88 9.98 12.92
N CYS A 239 -8.65 8.80 13.51
CA CYS A 239 -9.23 8.40 14.77
C CYS A 239 -8.76 9.27 15.96
N ASP A 240 -7.73 10.09 15.90
CA ASP A 240 -7.42 11.03 16.98
C ASP A 240 -8.13 12.39 16.79
N ASP A 241 -9.20 12.41 15.98
CA ASP A 241 -9.96 13.59 15.56
C ASP A 241 -9.10 14.69 14.90
N GLN A 242 -7.89 14.36 14.49
CA GLN A 242 -7.13 15.21 13.58
C GLN A 242 -7.85 15.19 12.22
N THR A 243 -8.55 16.28 11.93
CA THR A 243 -9.06 16.56 10.59
C THR A 243 -7.88 16.65 9.64
N ILE A 244 -8.09 16.26 8.38
CA ILE A 244 -7.04 16.38 7.38
C ILE A 244 -6.58 17.84 7.32
N PRO A 245 -5.29 18.14 7.52
CA PRO A 245 -4.76 19.44 7.18
C PRO A 245 -4.77 19.53 5.65
N THR A 246 -5.92 19.93 5.10
CA THR A 246 -6.02 20.32 3.70
C THR A 246 -5.97 21.83 3.61
N GLU A 247 -4.98 22.35 2.91
CA GLU A 247 -4.94 23.76 2.53
C GLU A 247 -5.67 23.88 1.19
N ASP A 248 -6.79 24.60 1.15
CA ASP A 248 -7.66 24.73 -0.04
C ASP A 248 -8.10 23.38 -0.67
N GLY A 249 -8.31 22.37 0.18
CA GLY A 249 -8.69 21.02 -0.24
C GLY A 249 -7.54 20.14 -0.75
N TRP A 250 -6.30 20.61 -0.67
CA TRP A 250 -5.12 19.83 -1.04
C TRP A 250 -4.55 19.07 0.15
N TYR A 251 -4.43 17.76 0.00
CA TYR A 251 -3.78 16.87 0.95
C TYR A 251 -2.29 16.74 0.64
N ALA A 252 -1.45 17.12 1.60
CA ALA A 252 -0.01 16.95 1.55
C ALA A 252 0.36 15.50 1.90
N THR A 253 0.87 14.75 0.91
CA THR A 253 1.12 13.31 1.05
C THR A 253 2.40 12.98 1.81
N SER A 254 3.31 13.95 1.95
CA SER A 254 4.72 13.73 2.32
C SER A 254 5.48 12.77 1.41
N ASP A 255 4.92 12.41 0.25
CA ASP A 255 5.63 11.73 -0.82
C ASP A 255 6.12 12.75 -1.83
N MET A 256 7.23 12.42 -2.49
CA MET A 256 7.95 13.29 -3.39
C MET A 256 7.85 12.73 -4.80
N GLY A 257 7.78 13.62 -5.79
CA GLY A 257 7.57 13.23 -7.17
C GLY A 257 7.62 14.39 -8.14
N GLU A 258 7.43 14.05 -9.40
CA GLU A 258 7.40 14.97 -10.53
C GLU A 258 6.27 14.60 -11.49
N ILE A 259 5.79 15.59 -12.24
CA ILE A 259 4.82 15.39 -13.31
C ILE A 259 5.56 15.72 -14.60
N ASP A 260 5.58 14.78 -15.54
CA ASP A 260 6.20 14.98 -16.85
C ASP A 260 5.33 15.85 -17.78
N GLU A 261 5.85 16.16 -18.96
CA GLU A 261 5.15 16.95 -19.99
C GLU A 261 3.83 16.31 -20.48
N ASN A 262 3.65 15.01 -20.26
CA ASN A 262 2.44 14.25 -20.61
C ASN A 262 1.47 14.14 -19.42
N GLY A 263 1.72 14.86 -18.32
CA GLY A 263 0.89 14.83 -17.13
C GLY A 263 1.05 13.56 -16.29
N LYS A 264 2.07 12.73 -16.56
CA LYS A 264 2.30 11.48 -15.84
C LYS A 264 3.08 11.75 -14.56
N LEU A 265 2.54 11.29 -13.44
CA LEU A 265 3.19 11.33 -12.13
C LEU A 265 4.24 10.21 -12.01
N SER A 266 5.46 10.62 -11.65
CA SER A 266 6.53 9.76 -11.15
C SER A 266 6.72 9.98 -9.66
N VAL A 267 6.75 8.90 -8.87
CA VAL A 267 6.88 8.96 -7.41
C VAL A 267 8.27 8.49 -7.01
N HIS A 268 8.99 9.32 -6.26
CA HIS A 268 10.34 9.06 -5.77
C HIS A 268 10.36 8.51 -4.33
N GLY A 269 9.24 8.51 -3.61
CA GLY A 269 9.15 7.98 -2.25
C GLY A 269 8.90 9.06 -1.20
N ARG A 270 9.05 8.73 0.08
CA ARG A 270 8.71 9.64 1.19
C ARG A 270 9.78 10.69 1.39
N ARG A 271 9.37 11.93 1.68
CA ARG A 271 10.26 13.02 2.11
C ARG A 271 11.12 12.64 3.32
N SER A 272 10.55 11.89 4.27
CA SER A 272 11.28 11.41 5.46
C SER A 272 12.40 10.43 5.14
N ASP A 273 12.33 9.77 3.97
CA ASP A 273 13.26 8.72 3.59
C ASP A 273 14.41 9.29 2.75
N MET A 274 14.37 10.59 2.42
CA MET A 274 15.44 11.29 1.73
C MET A 274 16.75 11.17 2.52
N ILE A 275 17.80 10.72 1.84
CA ILE A 275 19.14 10.65 2.39
C ILE A 275 19.83 11.97 2.08
N ILE A 276 20.29 12.66 3.12
CA ILE A 276 21.11 13.87 2.98
C ILE A 276 22.57 13.47 3.19
N THR A 277 23.32 13.39 2.09
CA THR A 277 24.71 12.93 2.08
C THR A 277 25.62 13.98 1.47
N GLY A 278 26.58 14.51 2.25
CA GLY A 278 27.51 15.53 1.77
C GLY A 278 26.86 16.84 1.32
N GLY A 279 25.66 17.15 1.80
CA GLY A 279 24.87 18.31 1.36
C GLY A 279 23.97 18.04 0.15
N GLU A 280 24.01 16.83 -0.42
CA GLU A 280 23.19 16.40 -1.54
C GLU A 280 21.98 15.58 -1.10
N ASN A 281 20.88 15.70 -1.85
CA ASN A 281 19.65 14.95 -1.61
C ASN A 281 19.63 13.70 -2.49
N VAL A 282 19.58 12.52 -1.86
CA VAL A 282 19.51 11.22 -2.52
C VAL A 282 18.20 10.55 -2.16
N TRP A 283 17.43 10.18 -3.17
CA TRP A 283 16.21 9.39 -3.01
C TRP A 283 16.56 7.90 -3.02
N PRO A 284 16.29 7.15 -1.93
CA PRO A 284 16.56 5.72 -1.89
C PRO A 284 15.97 4.96 -3.08
N SER A 285 14.71 5.24 -3.43
CA SER A 285 14.01 4.54 -4.51
C SER A 285 14.66 4.73 -5.89
N VAL A 286 15.30 5.88 -6.14
CA VAL A 286 15.99 6.17 -7.40
C VAL A 286 17.26 5.33 -7.49
N VAL A 287 17.99 5.19 -6.37
CA VAL A 287 19.15 4.29 -6.26
C VAL A 287 18.70 2.83 -6.39
N GLU A 288 17.65 2.43 -5.66
CA GLU A 288 17.07 1.08 -5.73
C GLU A 288 16.65 0.71 -7.15
N HIS A 289 15.97 1.62 -7.86
CA HIS A 289 15.56 1.39 -9.24
C HIS A 289 16.77 1.19 -10.15
N SER A 290 17.78 2.05 -10.06
CA SER A 290 19.02 1.90 -10.82
C SER A 290 19.75 0.59 -10.50
N MET A 291 19.86 0.22 -9.22
CA MET A 291 20.55 -1.00 -8.80
C MET A 291 19.77 -2.27 -9.13
N SER A 292 18.43 -2.22 -9.14
CA SER A 292 17.56 -3.36 -9.46
C SER A 292 17.72 -3.85 -10.90
N SER A 293 18.26 -3.02 -11.79
CA SER A 293 18.58 -3.43 -13.17
C SER A 293 19.94 -4.10 -13.30
N HIS A 294 20.73 -4.21 -12.22
CA HIS A 294 22.04 -4.84 -12.25
C HIS A 294 21.90 -6.38 -12.26
N PRO A 295 22.60 -7.13 -13.15
CA PRO A 295 22.39 -8.57 -13.33
C PRO A 295 22.61 -9.45 -12.08
N MET A 296 23.34 -8.94 -11.09
CA MET A 296 23.65 -9.69 -9.85
C MET A 296 22.64 -9.45 -8.72
N ILE A 297 21.74 -8.48 -8.85
CA ILE A 297 20.80 -8.07 -7.79
C ILE A 297 19.46 -8.79 -7.98
N ASP A 298 19.01 -9.50 -6.95
CA ASP A 298 17.64 -10.02 -6.84
C ASP A 298 16.73 -8.97 -6.19
N GLN A 299 17.16 -8.46 -5.03
CA GLN A 299 16.45 -7.44 -4.27
C GLN A 299 17.43 -6.39 -3.75
N VAL A 300 16.97 -5.15 -3.68
CA VAL A 300 17.75 -4.03 -3.13
C VAL A 300 16.83 -3.13 -2.31
N VAL A 301 17.35 -2.68 -1.16
CA VAL A 301 16.76 -1.64 -0.32
C VAL A 301 17.86 -0.65 0.03
N VAL A 302 17.60 0.64 -0.11
CA VAL A 302 18.58 1.69 0.18
C VAL A 302 18.13 2.47 1.40
N ARG A 303 19.08 2.80 2.28
CA ARG A 303 18.81 3.58 3.49
C ARG A 303 19.94 4.57 3.78
N GLY A 304 19.57 5.72 4.34
CA GLY A 304 20.51 6.66 4.93
C GLY A 304 20.89 6.21 6.35
N THR A 305 22.17 5.95 6.58
CA THR A 305 22.72 5.64 7.91
C THR A 305 23.52 6.84 8.41
N PRO A 306 23.35 7.29 9.68
CA PRO A 306 24.10 8.41 10.22
C PRO A 306 25.62 8.26 10.03
N ASP A 307 26.28 9.35 9.66
CA ASP A 307 27.71 9.39 9.39
C ASP A 307 28.31 10.75 9.77
N THR A 308 29.49 10.73 10.39
CA THR A 308 30.14 11.96 10.89
C THR A 308 30.73 12.82 9.79
N THR A 309 31.03 12.25 8.62
CA THR A 309 31.64 12.96 7.48
C THR A 309 30.57 13.48 6.53
N TRP A 310 29.58 12.64 6.23
CA TRP A 310 28.59 12.91 5.18
C TRP A 310 27.23 13.36 5.73
N GLY A 311 27.04 13.35 7.05
CA GLY A 311 25.72 13.47 7.68
C GLY A 311 24.98 12.13 7.62
N GLN A 312 24.77 11.60 6.42
CA GLN A 312 24.34 10.23 6.19
C GLN A 312 25.17 9.55 5.09
N ARG A 313 25.41 8.24 5.23
CA ARG A 313 25.87 7.34 4.16
C ARG A 313 24.66 6.70 3.47
N VAL A 314 24.69 6.62 2.15
CA VAL A 314 23.81 5.78 1.33
C VAL A 314 24.30 4.33 1.46
N VAL A 315 23.51 3.53 2.17
CA VAL A 315 23.77 2.09 2.37
C VAL A 315 22.77 1.30 1.55
N ALA A 316 23.26 0.36 0.73
CA ALA A 316 22.42 -0.57 -0.02
C ALA A 316 22.43 -1.97 0.61
N TYR A 317 21.27 -2.42 1.07
CA TYR A 317 21.03 -3.79 1.50
C TYR A 317 20.60 -4.60 0.29
N VAL A 318 21.35 -5.65 -0.04
CA VAL A 318 21.17 -6.39 -1.29
C VAL A 318 20.99 -7.88 -1.04
N VAL A 319 20.11 -8.51 -1.81
CA VAL A 319 20.05 -9.97 -1.98
C VAL A 319 20.57 -10.24 -3.38
N LEU A 320 21.49 -11.19 -3.50
CA LEU A 320 22.12 -11.54 -4.77
C LEU A 320 21.37 -12.67 -5.46
N ASN A 321 21.40 -12.68 -6.79
CA ASN A 321 20.94 -13.81 -7.59
C ASN A 321 21.83 -15.04 -7.33
N ASP A 322 21.27 -16.25 -7.38
CA ASP A 322 21.97 -17.53 -7.09
C ASP A 322 23.27 -17.74 -7.91
N SER A 323 23.40 -17.08 -9.06
CA SER A 323 24.55 -17.13 -9.95
C SER A 323 25.71 -16.20 -9.56
N ALA A 324 25.55 -15.36 -8.54
CA ALA A 324 26.55 -14.37 -8.14
C ALA A 324 27.60 -14.97 -7.19
N GLN A 325 28.85 -15.08 -7.66
CA GLN A 325 30.02 -15.35 -6.81
C GLN A 325 30.95 -14.14 -6.90
N THR A 326 30.97 -13.31 -5.87
CA THR A 326 31.88 -12.16 -5.79
C THR A 326 32.18 -11.79 -4.34
N SER A 327 33.29 -11.11 -4.11
CA SER A 327 33.59 -10.52 -2.80
C SER A 327 32.84 -9.19 -2.61
N ASP A 328 32.54 -8.82 -1.36
CA ASP A 328 31.79 -7.58 -1.06
C ASP A 328 32.47 -6.32 -1.62
N ALA A 329 33.80 -6.27 -1.63
CA ALA A 329 34.55 -5.11 -2.10
C ALA A 329 34.48 -4.92 -3.63
N SER A 330 34.55 -6.01 -4.41
CA SER A 330 34.37 -5.95 -5.86
C SER A 330 32.93 -5.59 -6.22
N LEU A 331 31.95 -6.17 -5.51
CA LEU A 331 30.54 -5.88 -5.70
C LEU A 331 30.18 -4.41 -5.46
N LEU A 332 30.71 -3.80 -4.39
CA LEU A 332 30.46 -2.40 -4.10
C LEU A 332 30.97 -1.49 -5.24
N SER A 333 32.17 -1.76 -5.77
CA SER A 333 32.72 -0.99 -6.89
C SER A 333 31.84 -1.12 -8.13
N ASP A 334 31.46 -2.34 -8.48
CA ASP A 334 30.64 -2.62 -9.66
C ASP A 334 29.26 -1.93 -9.57
N LEU A 335 28.59 -2.04 -8.41
CA LEU A 335 27.31 -1.38 -8.17
C LEU A 335 27.41 0.14 -8.19
N ARG A 336 28.49 0.71 -7.63
CA ARG A 336 28.75 2.15 -7.69
C ARG A 336 28.92 2.61 -9.13
N ASP A 337 29.64 1.87 -9.95
CA ASP A 337 29.87 2.24 -11.34
C ASP A 337 28.61 2.07 -12.18
N HIS A 338 27.80 1.04 -11.91
CA HIS A 338 26.48 0.86 -12.52
C HIS A 338 25.54 2.06 -12.23
N VAL A 339 25.44 2.49 -10.96
CA VAL A 339 24.63 3.67 -10.59
C VAL A 339 25.11 4.94 -11.28
N LYS A 340 26.43 5.14 -11.40
CA LYS A 340 27.02 6.33 -12.05
C LYS A 340 26.78 6.39 -13.56
N GLN A 341 26.35 5.31 -14.21
CA GLN A 341 26.03 5.33 -15.64
C GLN A 341 24.81 6.19 -15.94
N SER A 342 23.86 6.28 -15.00
CA SER A 342 22.58 6.97 -15.19
C SER A 342 22.31 8.06 -14.15
N LEU A 343 23.01 8.05 -13.01
CA LEU A 343 22.80 8.98 -11.90
C LEU A 343 24.09 9.72 -11.51
N PRO A 344 23.99 10.93 -10.92
CA PRO A 344 25.14 11.62 -10.36
C PRO A 344 25.89 10.79 -9.31
N ALA A 345 27.20 11.00 -9.18
CA ALA A 345 28.08 10.18 -8.33
C ALA A 345 27.67 10.12 -6.84
N PHE A 346 26.97 11.14 -6.33
CA PHE A 346 26.50 11.18 -4.95
C PHE A 346 25.32 10.22 -4.68
N TYR A 347 24.63 9.71 -5.71
CA TYR A 347 23.64 8.63 -5.59
C TYR A 347 24.28 7.25 -5.38
N ALA A 348 25.56 7.07 -5.72
CA ALA A 348 26.21 5.78 -5.66
C ALA A 348 26.41 5.33 -4.20
N PRO A 349 26.06 4.07 -3.84
CA PRO A 349 26.13 3.61 -2.45
C PRO A 349 27.54 3.71 -1.89
N GLN A 350 27.71 4.25 -0.68
CA GLN A 350 29.01 4.25 0.01
C GLN A 350 29.29 2.93 0.73
N GLN A 351 28.25 2.14 0.99
CA GLN A 351 28.36 0.84 1.64
C GLN A 351 27.28 -0.11 1.11
N ILE A 352 27.60 -1.41 1.08
CA ILE A 352 26.62 -2.46 0.86
C ILE A 352 26.56 -3.42 2.05
N VAL A 353 25.40 -4.05 2.24
CA VAL A 353 25.19 -5.15 3.19
C VAL A 353 24.48 -6.27 2.45
N VAL A 354 25.13 -7.43 2.31
CA VAL A 354 24.54 -8.59 1.64
C VAL A 354 23.69 -9.37 2.64
N LEU A 355 22.45 -9.65 2.27
CA LEU A 355 21.47 -10.38 3.08
C LEU A 355 21.01 -11.64 2.35
N ALA A 356 20.63 -12.66 3.12
CA ALA A 356 19.94 -13.84 2.58
C ALA A 356 18.52 -13.49 2.10
N GLU A 357 17.82 -12.60 2.83
CA GLU A 357 16.50 -12.09 2.47
C GLU A 357 16.28 -10.67 3.02
N ILE A 358 15.45 -9.88 2.35
CA ILE A 358 15.00 -8.58 2.87
C ILE A 358 13.86 -8.81 3.87
N PRO A 359 13.96 -8.33 5.12
CA PRO A 359 12.88 -8.46 6.09
C PRO A 359 11.65 -7.67 5.65
N ARG A 360 10.47 -8.29 5.79
CA ARG A 360 9.19 -7.72 5.38
C ARG A 360 8.18 -7.73 6.53
N THR A 361 7.38 -6.68 6.59
CA THR A 361 6.20 -6.58 7.44
C THR A 361 5.17 -7.64 7.07
N SER A 362 4.14 -7.83 7.91
CA SER A 362 2.98 -8.66 7.56
C SER A 362 2.31 -8.22 6.25
N LEU A 363 2.49 -6.96 5.83
CA LEU A 363 1.99 -6.40 4.58
C LEU A 363 2.82 -6.77 3.33
N GLY A 364 3.94 -7.49 3.48
CA GLY A 364 4.88 -7.75 2.40
C GLY A 364 5.73 -6.52 2.01
N LYS A 365 5.52 -5.37 2.66
CA LYS A 365 6.38 -4.18 2.56
C LYS A 365 7.69 -4.45 3.30
N VAL A 366 8.78 -3.84 2.84
CA VAL A 366 10.08 -3.87 3.54
C VAL A 366 9.91 -3.35 4.97
N ASP A 367 10.45 -4.09 5.94
CA ASP A 367 10.55 -3.66 7.32
C ASP A 367 11.92 -3.02 7.57
N LEU A 368 11.99 -1.70 7.40
CA LEU A 368 13.22 -0.93 7.54
C LEU A 368 13.80 -0.95 8.96
N GLN A 369 12.99 -1.25 9.98
CA GLN A 369 13.43 -1.34 11.37
C GLN A 369 14.08 -2.69 11.66
N ALA A 370 13.70 -3.73 10.93
CA ALA A 370 14.27 -5.07 11.04
C ALA A 370 15.57 -5.26 10.23
N LEU A 371 15.98 -4.28 9.43
CA LEU A 371 17.27 -4.31 8.74
C LEU A 371 18.43 -4.26 9.75
N PRO A 372 19.50 -5.07 9.56
CA PRO A 372 20.64 -5.04 10.44
C PRO A 372 21.39 -3.71 10.36
N SER A 373 22.05 -3.33 11.45
CA SER A 373 22.94 -2.18 11.45
C SER A 373 24.05 -2.37 10.42
N ALA A 374 24.26 -1.34 9.60
CA ALA A 374 25.33 -1.28 8.60
C ALA A 374 26.70 -1.04 9.25
#